data_AF-A0A7I9Z9C8-F1
#
_entry.id   AF-A0A7I9Z9C8-F1
#
_cell.length_a   1.000
_cell.length_b   1.000
_cell.length_c   1.000
_cell.angle_alpha   90.00
_cell.angle_beta   90.00
_cell.angle_gamma   90.00
#
_symmetry.space_group_name_H-M   'P 1'
#
loop_
_entity.id
_entity.type
_entity.pdbx_description
1 polymer ?
#
loop_
_entity_poly.entity_id
_entity_poly.type
_entity_poly.pdbx_seq_one_letter_code
_entity_poly.pdbx_strand_id
1 'polypeptide(L)' 'MSEDFKLFICVQCGFEYDEAKGWPEDGIAPGTRWDDIPDDWSCPDCGAAKSDFEMVEIARS' A
#
# COMPACT_ATOMS: atom_id res chain seq x y z
N MET A 1 -2.99 21.17 3.96
CA MET A 1 -2.24 20.44 2.91
C MET A 1 -2.60 18.99 3.11
N SER A 2 -3.74 18.60 2.56
CA SER A 2 -4.18 17.20 2.54
C SER A 2 -3.35 16.54 1.46
N GLU A 3 -2.23 15.94 1.85
CA GLU A 3 -1.50 15.07 0.94
C GLU A 3 -2.40 13.86 0.67
N ASP A 4 -2.92 13.78 -0.55
CA ASP A 4 -3.78 12.70 -1.00
C ASP A 4 -2.94 11.40 -1.06
N PHE A 5 -2.84 10.74 0.09
CA PHE A 5 -2.27 9.41 0.20
C PHE A 5 -3.27 8.40 -0.35
N LYS A 6 -2.76 7.53 -1.22
CA LYS A 6 -3.56 6.51 -1.88
C LYS A 6 -3.60 5.26 -1.00
N LEU A 7 -4.69 4.53 -1.12
CA LEU A 7 -4.80 3.18 -0.57
C LEU A 7 -4.65 2.19 -1.71
N PHE A 8 -4.09 1.03 -1.41
CA PHE A 8 -3.93 -0.06 -2.35
C PHE A 8 -4.50 -1.31 -1.74
N ILE A 9 -5.43 -1.96 -2.42
CA ILE A 9 -6.02 -3.22 -1.95
C ILE A 9 -5.45 -4.38 -2.74
N CYS A 10 -4.96 -5.40 -2.05
CA CYS A 10 -4.55 -6.64 -2.67
C CYS A 10 -5.80 -7.36 -3.19
N VAL A 11 -5.88 -7.62 -4.50
CA VAL A 11 -7.04 -8.29 -5.08
C VAL A 11 -7.10 -9.80 -4.76
N GLN A 12 -6.01 -10.38 -4.25
CA GLN A 12 -5.94 -11.80 -3.89
C GLN A 12 -6.53 -12.09 -2.51
N CYS A 13 -6.27 -11.25 -1.51
CA CYS A 13 -6.75 -11.48 -0.13
C CYS A 13 -7.60 -10.34 0.45
N GLY A 14 -7.60 -9.15 -0.18
CA GLY A 14 -8.30 -7.96 0.32
C GLY A 14 -7.49 -7.11 1.31
N PHE A 15 -6.18 -7.36 1.47
CA PHE A 15 -5.33 -6.56 2.35
C PHE A 15 -5.22 -5.11 1.86
N GLU A 16 -5.39 -4.15 2.77
CA GLU A 16 -5.35 -2.71 2.49
C GLU A 16 -4.02 -2.08 2.92
N TYR A 17 -3.22 -1.64 1.96
CA TYR A 17 -2.02 -0.83 2.18
C TYR A 17 -2.35 0.66 2.14
N ASP A 18 -1.92 1.41 3.16
CA ASP A 18 -2.10 2.86 3.29
C ASP A 18 -0.76 3.58 3.18
N GLU A 19 -0.55 4.36 2.11
CA GLU A 19 0.68 5.16 1.94
C GLU A 19 0.94 6.08 3.14
N ALA A 20 -0.10 6.61 3.78
CA ALA A 20 0.07 7.48 4.94
C ALA A 20 0.65 6.73 6.15
N LYS A 21 0.32 5.45 6.29
CA LYS A 21 0.85 4.58 7.37
C LYS A 21 2.14 3.88 6.96
N GLY A 22 2.36 3.67 5.67
CA GLY A 22 3.43 2.82 5.17
C GLY A 22 3.28 1.38 5.68
N TRP A 23 4.39 0.66 5.74
CA TRP A 23 4.47 -0.66 6.32
C TRP A 23 5.79 -0.87 7.11
N PRO A 24 5.89 -0.33 8.33
CA PRO A 24 7.14 -0.33 9.10
C PRO A 24 7.69 -1.74 9.42
N GLU A 25 6.82 -2.75 9.43
CA GLU A 25 7.21 -4.15 9.66
C GLU A 25 8.15 -4.69 8.55
N ASP A 26 7.97 -4.23 7.31
CA ASP A 26 8.89 -4.50 6.19
C ASP A 26 9.87 -3.35 5.93
N GLY A 27 9.94 -2.37 6.84
CA GLY A 27 10.82 -1.20 6.71
C GLY A 27 10.30 -0.10 5.77
N ILE A 28 9.02 -0.15 5.38
CA ILE A 28 8.37 0.91 4.59
C ILE A 28 7.87 1.99 5.54
N ALA A 29 8.48 3.18 5.52
CA ALA A 29 8.13 4.25 6.44
C ALA A 29 6.73 4.84 6.16
N PRO A 30 6.05 5.40 7.17
CA PRO A 30 4.82 6.16 6.96
C PRO A 30 5.04 7.34 6.00
N GLY A 31 4.12 7.51 5.05
CA GLY A 31 4.23 8.51 3.98
C GLY A 31 4.98 8.04 2.73
N THR A 32 5.47 6.79 2.70
CA THR A 32 6.10 6.20 1.51
C THR A 32 5.04 6.01 0.42
N ARG A 33 5.28 6.59 -0.76
CA ARG A 33 4.40 6.40 -1.92
C ARG A 33 4.54 5.01 -2.46
N TRP A 34 3.48 4.50 -3.07
CA TRP A 34 3.46 3.19 -3.70
C TRP A 34 4.54 3.04 -4.77
N ASP A 35 4.86 4.12 -5.48
CA ASP A 35 5.94 4.15 -6.47
C ASP A 35 7.32 3.93 -5.85
N ASP A 36 7.52 4.39 -4.60
CA ASP A 36 8.77 4.23 -3.85
C ASP A 36 8.92 2.84 -3.20
N ILE A 37 7.85 2.04 -3.13
CA ILE A 37 7.91 0.68 -2.59
C ILE A 37 8.68 -0.23 -3.56
N PRO A 38 9.63 -1.06 -3.11
CA PRO A 38 10.32 -2.02 -3.96
C PRO A 38 9.35 -2.96 -4.70
N ASP A 39 9.60 -3.28 -5.98
CA ASP A 39 8.81 -4.28 -6.72
C ASP A 39 8.91 -5.70 -6.16
N ASP A 40 9.97 -5.99 -5.38
CA ASP A 40 10.15 -7.26 -4.66
C ASP A 40 9.24 -7.35 -3.42
N TRP A 41 8.62 -6.24 -3.01
CA TRP A 41 7.68 -6.25 -1.90
C TRP A 41 6.45 -7.09 -2.24
N SER A 42 6.09 -7.95 -1.32
CA SER A 42 4.98 -8.88 -1.43
C SER A 42 3.95 -8.59 -0.35
N CYS A 43 2.68 -8.87 -0.62
CA CYS A 43 1.61 -8.70 0.34
C CYS A 43 1.94 -9.43 1.64
N PRO A 44 1.96 -8.75 2.80
CA PRO A 44 2.32 -9.36 4.08
C PRO A 44 1.30 -10.41 4.56
N ASP A 45 0.06 -10.32 4.06
CA ASP A 45 -1.03 -11.22 4.44
C ASP A 45 -1.04 -12.53 3.61
N CYS A 46 -0.81 -12.45 2.30
CA CYS A 46 -0.93 -13.61 1.40
C CYS A 46 0.30 -13.91 0.53
N GLY A 47 1.31 -13.04 0.50
CA GLY A 47 2.50 -13.18 -0.35
C GLY A 47 2.30 -12.86 -1.83
N ALA A 48 1.16 -12.28 -2.22
CA ALA A 48 0.92 -11.80 -3.59
C ALA A 48 1.91 -10.70 -3.99
N ALA A 49 2.18 -10.52 -5.28
CA ALA A 49 3.12 -9.51 -5.73
C ALA A 49 2.53 -8.10 -5.61
N LYS A 50 3.38 -7.07 -5.59
CA LYS A 50 2.96 -5.66 -5.67
C LYS A 50 2.02 -5.39 -6.86
N SER A 51 2.18 -6.12 -7.97
CA SER A 51 1.31 -6.01 -9.15
C SER A 51 -0.14 -6.47 -8.92
N ASP A 52 -0.39 -7.28 -7.90
CA ASP A 52 -1.73 -7.76 -7.53
C ASP A 52 -2.51 -6.76 -6.66
N PHE A 53 -1.98 -5.55 -6.48
CA PHE A 53 -2.66 -4.50 -5.75
C PHE A 53 -3.32 -3.49 -6.70
N GLU A 54 -4.56 -3.13 -6.39
CA GLU A 54 -5.28 -2.06 -7.09
C GLU A 54 -5.37 -0.80 -6.23
N MET A 55 -5.19 0.36 -6.87
CA MET A 55 -5.36 1.65 -6.22
C MET A 55 -6.83 1.88 -5.89
N VAL A 56 -7.11 2.14 -4.62
CA VAL A 56 -8.41 2.56 -4.12
C VAL A 56 -8.32 4.02 -3.71
N GLU A 57 -9.08 4.87 -4.40
CA GLU A 57 -9.28 6.25 -4.00
C GLU A 57 -10.28 6.28 -2.84
N ILE A 58 -9.80 6.31 -1.59
CA ILE A 58 -10.70 6.60 -0.46
C ILE A 58 -10.62 8.09 -0.18
N ALA A 59 -11.68 8.80 -0.56
CA ALA A 59 -11.97 10.12 -0.04
C ALA A 59 -12.20 10.00 1.48
N ARG A 60 -11.14 10.22 2.26
CA ARG A 60 -11.23 10.34 3.72
C ARG A 60 -11.92 11.69 4.01
N SER A 61 -13.26 11.67 4.06
CA SER A 61 -14.13 12.81 4.37
C SER A 61 -14.09 13.19 5.84
#